data_AF-Q7NHM4-F1
#
_entry.id   AF-Q7NHM4-F1
#
_cell.length_a   1.000
_cell.length_b   1.000
_cell.length_c   1.000
_cell.angle_alpha   90.00
_cell.angle_beta   90.00
_cell.angle_gamma   90.00
#
_symmetry.space_group_name_H-M   'P 1'
#
loop_
_entity.id
_entity.type
_entity.pdbx_description
1 polymer ?
#
loop_
_entity_poly.entity_id
_entity_poly.type
_entity_poly.pdbx_seq_one_letter_code
_entity_poly.pdbx_strand_id
1 'polypeptide(L)'
;MPGAIALQPRRCFSGNCAKSKFEPTGPKRIDCIEKFVGIDAHIPSRFAVVCSGRTERRRNRTMSYWKKIVSASFVWLFLALPGLAAVPTLTRQARDNLVETERFLVVRTVKEIPEAVQVQMANLLRQASLQLANPGQKLQKADDDDPMVPQRRLIFAGISPDYCVVVYERYAYGVKGTVNNILVYSLAANVARLVGGGLTRSNVDDLAQLKTALKKGEIRPLARGYLP
;
A
#
# COMPACT_ATOMS: atom_id res chain seq x y z
N MET A 1 -45.34 -0.28 -39.26
CA MET A 1 -44.62 -1.52 -39.62
C MET A 1 -43.92 -2.05 -38.37
N PRO A 2 -44.41 -3.15 -37.76
CA PRO A 2 -43.76 -3.74 -36.59
C PRO A 2 -42.62 -4.67 -37.01
N GLY A 3 -41.39 -4.30 -36.66
CA GLY A 3 -40.19 -5.13 -36.86
C GLY A 3 -39.93 -5.99 -35.62
N ALA A 4 -40.14 -7.30 -35.77
CA ALA A 4 -39.82 -8.31 -34.77
C ALA A 4 -38.29 -8.47 -34.64
N ILE A 5 -37.78 -8.46 -33.40
CA ILE A 5 -36.38 -8.83 -33.10
C ILE A 5 -36.37 -10.18 -32.40
N ALA A 6 -35.72 -11.14 -33.05
CA ALA A 6 -35.60 -12.52 -32.65
C ALA A 6 -34.72 -12.71 -31.40
N LEU A 7 -35.24 -13.50 -30.45
CA LEU A 7 -34.50 -14.03 -29.31
C LEU A 7 -33.55 -15.14 -29.77
N GLN A 8 -32.26 -15.07 -29.39
CA GLN A 8 -31.34 -16.19 -29.56
C GLN A 8 -31.25 -17.06 -28.29
N PRO A 9 -31.06 -18.39 -28.45
CA PRO A 9 -31.11 -19.35 -27.35
C PRO A 9 -29.83 -19.41 -26.50
N ARG A 10 -30.06 -19.68 -25.22
CA ARG A 10 -29.07 -19.97 -24.17
C ARG A 10 -28.21 -21.18 -24.54
N ARG A 11 -26.88 -21.05 -24.45
CA ARG A 11 -25.98 -22.20 -24.36
C ARG A 11 -25.69 -22.53 -22.90
N CYS A 12 -26.16 -23.69 -22.48
CA CYS A 12 -25.68 -24.38 -21.28
C CYS A 12 -24.31 -25.00 -21.60
N PHE A 13 -23.28 -24.66 -20.83
CA PHE A 13 -22.05 -25.44 -20.78
C PHE A 13 -22.02 -26.21 -19.45
N SER A 14 -22.42 -27.48 -19.52
CA SER A 14 -22.07 -28.47 -18.51
C SER A 14 -20.67 -29.00 -18.84
N GLY A 15 -19.73 -28.81 -17.93
CA GLY A 15 -18.38 -29.35 -18.06
C GLY A 15 -17.85 -29.76 -16.70
N ASN A 16 -17.87 -31.06 -16.44
CA ASN A 16 -17.31 -31.71 -15.26
C ASN A 16 -15.82 -31.38 -15.11
N CYS A 17 -15.44 -30.68 -14.03
CA CYS A 17 -14.05 -30.65 -13.57
C CYS A 17 -13.85 -31.80 -12.57
N ALA A 18 -13.19 -32.84 -13.06
CA ALA A 18 -12.72 -33.97 -12.29
C ALA A 18 -11.81 -33.53 -11.14
N LYS A 19 -12.02 -34.15 -9.97
CA LYS A 19 -11.18 -34.07 -8.79
C LYS A 19 -9.82 -34.72 -9.09
N SER A 20 -8.75 -33.95 -9.26
CA SER A 20 -7.40 -34.47 -9.15
C SER A 20 -6.99 -34.46 -7.66
N LYS A 21 -6.72 -35.67 -7.16
CA LYS A 21 -6.17 -35.96 -5.85
C LYS A 21 -4.70 -35.50 -5.86
N PHE A 22 -4.35 -34.48 -5.09
CA PHE A 22 -2.96 -34.02 -4.96
C PHE A 22 -2.34 -34.72 -3.74
N GLU A 23 -1.44 -35.67 -3.99
CA GLU A 23 -0.57 -36.27 -2.96
C GLU A 23 0.67 -35.39 -2.75
N PRO A 24 1.00 -34.96 -1.52
CA PRO A 24 2.21 -34.22 -1.24
C PRO A 24 3.41 -35.16 -1.09
N THR A 25 4.28 -35.20 -2.10
CA THR A 25 5.62 -35.80 -1.98
C THR A 25 6.62 -34.75 -1.48
N GLY A 26 6.99 -34.88 -0.21
CA GLY A 26 8.36 -34.74 0.33
C GLY A 26 9.17 -33.42 0.16
N PRO A 27 9.91 -33.00 1.19
CA PRO A 27 10.75 -31.79 1.14
C PRO A 27 12.05 -32.07 0.38
N LYS A 28 12.27 -31.36 -0.74
CA LYS A 28 13.59 -31.28 -1.36
C LYS A 28 14.37 -30.11 -0.77
N ARG A 29 15.36 -30.45 0.07
CA ARG A 29 16.52 -29.59 0.38
C ARG A 29 17.18 -29.19 -0.93
N ILE A 30 17.35 -27.89 -1.14
CA ILE A 30 18.23 -27.37 -2.19
C ILE A 30 19.48 -26.90 -1.45
N ASP A 31 20.51 -27.74 -1.50
CA ASP A 31 21.85 -27.40 -1.07
C ASP A 31 22.51 -26.48 -2.12
N CYS A 32 23.28 -25.53 -1.61
CA CYS A 32 24.11 -24.60 -2.37
C CYS A 32 25.13 -25.37 -3.22
N ILE A 33 25.25 -24.99 -4.50
CA ILE A 33 26.43 -25.32 -5.30
C ILE A 33 26.94 -24.03 -5.94
N GLU A 34 28.07 -23.58 -5.42
CA GLU A 34 29.01 -22.70 -6.10
C GLU A 34 29.44 -23.32 -7.43
N LYS A 35 29.38 -22.55 -8.52
CA LYS A 35 30.27 -22.74 -9.66
C LYS A 35 30.80 -21.39 -10.13
N PHE A 36 32.04 -21.14 -9.75
CA PHE A 36 32.94 -20.13 -10.29
C PHE A 36 33.77 -20.78 -11.41
N VAL A 37 33.66 -20.28 -12.65
CA VAL A 37 34.65 -20.39 -13.75
C VAL A 37 34.38 -19.18 -14.67
N GLY A 38 35.23 -18.15 -14.67
CA GLY A 38 36.28 -17.89 -15.68
C GLY A 38 35.66 -17.33 -16.98
N ILE A 39 35.90 -16.08 -17.40
CA ILE A 39 37.09 -15.66 -18.19
C ILE A 39 37.21 -14.13 -18.24
N ASP A 40 38.47 -13.73 -18.28
CA ASP A 40 39.17 -12.47 -18.52
C ASP A 40 38.51 -11.35 -19.36
N ALA A 41 38.67 -10.10 -18.90
CA ALA A 41 39.32 -9.03 -19.69
C ALA A 41 39.46 -7.71 -18.91
N HIS A 42 40.72 -7.30 -18.73
CA HIS A 42 41.23 -5.92 -18.76
C HIS A 42 40.53 -4.82 -17.92
N ILE A 43 41.06 -4.56 -16.72
CA ILE A 43 40.94 -3.27 -16.04
C ILE A 43 42.35 -2.73 -15.78
N PRO A 44 42.77 -1.60 -16.37
CA PRO A 44 44.06 -1.01 -16.07
C PRO A 44 44.07 -0.40 -14.66
N SER A 45 45.07 -0.87 -13.92
CA SER A 45 45.72 -0.29 -12.76
C SER A 45 45.80 1.25 -12.77
N ARG A 46 45.19 1.89 -11.78
CA ARG A 46 45.78 3.09 -11.16
C ARG A 46 45.67 3.01 -9.64
N PHE A 47 46.87 2.90 -9.07
CA PHE A 47 47.25 3.08 -7.69
C PHE A 47 46.78 4.42 -7.13
N ALA A 48 46.28 4.40 -5.89
CA ALA A 48 46.63 5.40 -4.87
C ALA A 48 46.30 4.84 -3.49
N VAL A 49 47.27 4.14 -2.90
CA VAL A 49 47.36 3.98 -1.44
C VAL A 49 47.89 5.30 -0.90
N VAL A 50 47.08 6.00 -0.08
CA VAL A 50 47.56 7.09 0.77
C VAL A 50 47.50 6.61 2.20
N CYS A 51 48.67 6.20 2.71
CA CYS A 51 48.96 6.09 4.13
C CYS A 51 49.61 7.40 4.61
N SER A 52 49.52 7.65 5.93
CA SER A 52 50.12 8.74 6.73
C SER A 52 49.16 9.93 6.97
N GLY A 53 48.92 10.40 8.20
CA GLY A 53 49.78 10.34 9.37
C GLY A 53 49.08 10.64 10.70
N ARG A 54 49.73 10.10 11.72
CA ARG A 54 49.58 10.25 13.17
C ARG A 54 49.96 11.68 13.59
N THR A 55 49.11 12.38 14.36
CA THR A 55 49.59 13.27 15.44
C THR A 55 48.57 13.36 16.57
N GLU A 56 48.93 12.68 17.64
CA GLU A 56 48.45 12.83 18.99
C GLU A 56 48.77 14.24 19.51
N ARG A 57 47.78 14.96 20.03
CA ARG A 57 48.01 16.19 20.80
C ARG A 57 47.22 16.13 22.11
N ARG A 58 47.86 15.50 23.10
CA ARG A 58 47.61 15.72 24.53
C ARG A 58 47.64 17.23 24.81
N ARG A 59 46.58 17.76 25.41
CA ARG A 59 46.68 18.96 26.23
C ARG A 59 45.75 18.82 27.44
N ASN A 60 46.25 18.10 28.44
CA ASN A 60 45.83 18.27 29.82
C ASN A 60 46.30 19.67 30.27
N ARG A 61 45.36 20.56 30.61
CA ARG A 61 45.59 21.58 31.62
C ARG A 61 44.39 21.63 32.56
N THR A 62 44.71 21.22 33.78
CA THR A 62 43.96 21.35 35.02
C THR A 62 43.87 22.81 35.45
N MET A 63 42.71 23.20 35.98
CA MET A 63 42.45 24.06 37.15
C MET A 63 40.96 24.42 37.06
N SER A 64 40.06 23.74 37.77
CA SER A 64 39.78 23.99 39.20
C SER A 64 39.91 25.47 39.53
N TYR A 65 38.81 26.22 39.50
CA TYR A 65 38.28 26.82 40.72
C TYR A 65 36.85 27.38 40.49
N TRP A 66 35.88 26.75 41.19
CA TRP A 66 34.76 27.38 41.91
C TRP A 66 33.55 27.90 41.10
N LYS A 67 32.44 27.16 41.09
CA LYS A 67 31.35 27.18 42.10
C LYS A 67 30.31 28.30 41.85
N LYS A 68 29.15 27.84 41.35
CA LYS A 68 27.75 28.27 41.61
C LYS A 68 27.01 28.98 40.47
N ILE A 69 25.84 28.40 40.15
CA ILE A 69 24.65 28.96 39.47
C ILE A 69 24.80 28.95 37.93
N VAL A 70 24.16 28.09 37.13
CA VAL A 70 22.71 27.98 36.86
C VAL A 70 22.31 26.54 36.48
N SER A 71 21.10 26.22 36.93
CA SER A 71 20.26 25.04 36.75
C SER A 71 20.08 24.50 35.33
N ALA A 72 20.05 23.17 35.25
CA ALA A 72 19.06 22.35 34.53
C ALA A 72 18.48 22.91 33.21
N SER A 73 19.08 22.54 32.09
CA SER A 73 18.37 22.40 30.81
C SER A 73 19.13 21.41 29.94
N PHE A 74 19.12 20.15 30.39
CA PHE A 74 19.38 19.01 29.52
C PHE A 74 18.18 18.94 28.56
N VAL A 75 18.27 19.69 27.47
CA VAL A 75 17.29 19.66 26.38
C VAL A 75 17.39 18.27 25.77
N TRP A 76 16.53 17.36 26.24
CA TRP A 76 16.22 16.11 25.58
C TRP A 76 15.58 16.45 24.24
N LEU A 77 16.40 16.70 23.23
CA LEU A 77 15.96 16.74 21.85
C LEU A 77 15.73 15.28 21.41
N PHE A 78 14.64 14.68 21.90
CA PHE A 78 14.07 13.49 21.28
C PHE A 78 13.60 13.93 19.89
N LEU A 79 14.47 13.73 18.90
CA LEU A 79 14.06 13.52 17.52
C LEU A 79 13.18 12.26 17.49
N ALA A 80 11.92 12.41 17.90
CA ALA A 80 10.87 11.47 17.58
C ALA A 80 10.70 11.55 16.06
N LEU A 81 11.49 10.75 15.32
CA LEU A 81 11.19 10.44 13.94
C LEU A 81 9.73 9.98 13.92
N PRO A 82 8.80 10.74 13.32
CA PRO A 82 7.41 10.33 13.25
C PRO A 82 7.41 8.98 12.55
N GLY A 83 7.10 7.96 13.34
CA GLY A 83 7.18 6.58 12.93
C GLY A 83 6.34 6.37 11.67
N LEU A 84 6.81 5.46 10.82
CA LEU A 84 6.01 4.82 9.79
C LEU A 84 4.70 4.33 10.42
N ALA A 85 3.67 5.18 10.43
CA ALA A 85 2.38 4.85 10.98
C ALA A 85 1.79 3.79 10.07
N ALA A 86 1.95 2.53 10.47
CA ALA A 86 1.31 1.41 9.81
C ALA A 86 -0.19 1.71 9.75
N VAL A 87 -0.83 1.49 8.60
CA VAL A 87 -2.28 1.68 8.51
C VAL A 87 -2.95 0.75 9.50
N PRO A 88 -3.84 1.29 10.36
CA PRO A 88 -4.55 0.47 11.31
C PRO A 88 -5.32 -0.62 10.57
N THR A 89 -5.24 -1.83 11.09
CA THR A 89 -6.10 -2.92 10.61
C THR A 89 -7.55 -2.53 10.84
N LEU A 90 -8.40 -2.74 9.83
CA LEU A 90 -9.81 -2.45 9.94
C LEU A 90 -10.44 -3.21 11.12
N THR A 91 -10.91 -2.46 12.12
CA THR A 91 -11.46 -3.04 13.36
C THR A 91 -12.75 -3.79 13.07
N ARG A 92 -13.09 -4.77 13.94
CA ARG A 92 -14.35 -5.52 13.80
C ARG A 92 -15.56 -4.58 13.81
N GLN A 93 -15.59 -3.62 14.74
CA GLN A 93 -16.65 -2.61 14.83
C GLN A 93 -16.76 -1.76 13.57
N ALA A 94 -15.64 -1.31 12.98
CA ALA A 94 -15.67 -0.57 11.73
C ALA A 94 -16.23 -1.41 10.58
N ARG A 95 -15.89 -2.71 10.51
CA ARG A 95 -16.47 -3.62 9.51
C ARG A 95 -17.98 -3.78 9.67
N ASP A 96 -18.43 -3.97 10.90
CA ASP A 96 -19.85 -4.18 11.20
C ASP A 96 -20.65 -2.91 10.82
N ASN A 97 -20.17 -1.73 11.21
CA ASN A 97 -20.77 -0.44 10.83
C ASN A 97 -20.86 -0.26 9.30
N LEU A 98 -19.82 -0.64 8.54
CA LEU A 98 -19.82 -0.55 7.07
C LEU A 98 -20.82 -1.51 6.42
N VAL A 99 -21.01 -2.69 7.01
CA VAL A 99 -21.97 -3.69 6.52
C VAL A 99 -23.39 -3.19 6.76
N GLU A 100 -23.66 -2.67 7.96
CA GLU A 100 -24.96 -2.18 8.42
C GLU A 100 -25.39 -0.86 7.76
N THR A 101 -24.44 -0.01 7.37
CA THR A 101 -24.76 1.26 6.70
C THR A 101 -25.46 1.00 5.36
N GLU A 102 -26.75 1.32 5.28
CA GLU A 102 -27.58 1.05 4.10
C GLU A 102 -27.33 2.05 2.97
N ARG A 103 -26.98 3.30 3.30
CA ARG A 103 -26.93 4.41 2.35
C ARG A 103 -25.51 4.88 2.08
N PHE A 104 -24.88 4.25 1.10
CA PHE A 104 -23.68 4.79 0.47
C PHE A 104 -24.03 5.35 -0.91
N LEU A 105 -23.65 6.60 -1.14
CA LEU A 105 -23.54 7.15 -2.49
C LEU A 105 -22.26 6.59 -3.12
N VAL A 106 -22.40 5.82 -4.19
CA VAL A 106 -21.26 5.26 -4.91
C VAL A 106 -20.80 6.26 -5.96
N VAL A 107 -19.54 6.68 -5.84
CA VAL A 107 -18.88 7.59 -6.79
C VAL A 107 -17.75 6.85 -7.49
N ARG A 108 -17.52 7.20 -8.76
CA ARG A 108 -16.49 6.57 -9.61
C ARG A 108 -15.46 7.57 -10.11
N THR A 109 -15.56 8.83 -9.73
CA THR A 109 -14.55 9.83 -10.08
C THR A 109 -13.81 10.30 -8.84
N VAL A 110 -12.50 10.53 -8.97
CA VAL A 110 -11.67 10.98 -7.85
C VAL A 110 -12.12 12.37 -7.35
N LYS A 111 -12.65 13.20 -8.25
CA LYS A 111 -13.15 14.54 -7.92
C LYS A 111 -14.39 14.54 -7.02
N GLU A 112 -15.18 13.47 -7.05
CA GLU A 112 -16.37 13.31 -6.21
C GLU A 112 -16.04 12.83 -4.79
N ILE A 113 -14.80 12.40 -4.53
CA ILE A 113 -14.35 12.03 -3.17
C ILE A 113 -14.27 13.31 -2.32
N PRO A 114 -14.71 13.31 -1.05
CA PRO A 114 -14.61 14.47 -0.18
C PRO A 114 -13.16 14.99 -0.10
N GLU A 115 -12.96 16.30 -0.22
CA GLU A 115 -11.63 16.91 -0.24
C GLU A 115 -10.78 16.51 0.97
N ALA A 116 -11.38 16.49 2.17
CA ALA A 116 -10.72 16.05 3.39
C ALA A 116 -10.17 14.61 3.29
N VAL A 117 -10.89 13.71 2.61
CA VAL A 117 -10.45 12.33 2.36
C VAL A 117 -9.32 12.33 1.34
N GLN A 118 -9.41 13.14 0.27
CA GLN A 118 -8.35 13.24 -0.72
C GLN A 118 -7.02 13.72 -0.09
N VAL A 119 -7.08 14.74 0.77
CA VAL A 119 -5.91 15.26 1.51
C VAL A 119 -5.33 14.20 2.44
N GLN A 120 -6.17 13.53 3.24
CA GLN A 120 -5.71 12.47 4.13
C GLN A 120 -5.10 11.29 3.36
N MET A 121 -5.68 10.91 2.23
CA MET A 121 -5.16 9.86 1.38
C MET A 121 -3.84 10.24 0.71
N ALA A 122 -3.69 11.49 0.26
CA ALA A 122 -2.42 12.00 -0.28
C ALA A 122 -1.31 11.97 0.79
N ASN A 123 -1.62 12.42 2.01
CA ASN A 123 -0.71 12.36 3.15
C ASN A 123 -0.31 10.92 3.48
N LEU A 124 -1.29 10.00 3.51
CA LEU A 124 -1.06 8.59 3.78
C LEU A 124 -0.13 7.94 2.75
N LEU A 125 -0.29 8.33 1.48
CA LEU A 125 0.49 7.85 0.34
C LEU A 125 1.79 8.65 0.10
N ARG A 126 2.09 9.62 0.97
CA ARG A 126 3.28 10.49 0.91
C ARG A 126 3.41 11.24 -0.43
N GLN A 127 2.29 11.71 -0.96
CA GLN A 127 2.23 12.48 -2.19
C GLN A 127 1.83 13.92 -1.91
N ALA A 128 2.40 14.87 -2.66
CA ALA A 128 2.02 16.28 -2.57
C ALA A 128 0.55 16.51 -2.94
N SER A 129 0.02 15.67 -3.84
CA SER A 129 -1.39 15.62 -4.21
C SER A 129 -1.81 14.17 -4.49
N LEU A 130 -3.10 13.88 -4.37
CA LEU A 130 -3.62 12.53 -4.60
C LEU A 130 -3.46 12.15 -6.08
N GLN A 131 -2.51 11.26 -6.38
CA GLN A 131 -2.35 10.70 -7.73
C GLN A 131 -3.10 9.38 -7.83
N LEU A 132 -4.35 9.47 -8.26
CA LEU A 132 -5.24 8.34 -8.46
C LEU A 132 -5.93 8.49 -9.83
N ALA A 133 -5.83 7.49 -10.70
CA ALA A 133 -6.55 7.46 -11.96
C ALA A 133 -8.04 7.19 -11.74
N ASN A 134 -8.90 7.71 -12.61
CA ASN A 134 -10.30 7.29 -12.68
C ASN A 134 -10.42 5.88 -13.29
N PRO A 135 -11.53 5.15 -13.05
CA PRO A 135 -11.82 3.89 -13.72
C PRO A 135 -11.69 4.01 -15.24
N GLY A 136 -11.06 3.02 -15.88
CA GLY A 136 -10.82 2.99 -17.33
C GLY A 136 -9.62 3.82 -17.82
N GLN A 137 -9.04 4.69 -16.98
CA GLN A 137 -7.79 5.37 -17.33
C GLN A 137 -6.58 4.43 -17.26
N LYS A 138 -5.48 4.82 -17.92
CA LYS A 138 -4.23 4.06 -17.91
C LYS A 138 -3.67 3.95 -16.48
N LEU A 139 -3.14 2.76 -16.18
CA LEU A 139 -2.52 2.41 -14.91
C LEU A 139 -1.12 1.88 -15.24
N GLN A 140 -0.10 2.35 -14.51
CA GLN A 140 1.28 1.94 -14.75
C GLN A 140 1.40 0.42 -14.50
N LYS A 141 1.84 -0.33 -15.53
CA LYS A 141 2.21 -1.74 -15.39
C LYS A 141 3.71 -1.85 -15.11
N ALA A 142 4.18 -3.01 -14.64
CA ALA A 142 5.59 -3.23 -14.30
C ALA A 142 6.57 -2.82 -15.41
N ASP A 143 6.15 -2.89 -16.67
CA ASP A 143 7.01 -2.63 -17.84
C ASP A 143 6.84 -1.20 -18.41
N ASP A 144 5.95 -0.39 -17.83
CA ASP A 144 5.74 1.00 -18.22
C ASP A 144 6.53 1.92 -17.28
N ASP A 145 7.66 2.47 -17.71
CA ASP A 145 8.48 3.39 -16.92
C ASP A 145 8.04 4.87 -17.01
N ASP A 146 6.86 5.15 -17.59
CA ASP A 146 6.37 6.53 -17.72
C ASP A 146 5.94 7.10 -16.35
N PRO A 147 6.68 8.09 -15.80
CA PRO A 147 6.38 8.67 -14.50
C PRO A 147 5.08 9.48 -14.48
N MET A 148 4.50 9.79 -15.65
CA MET A 148 3.23 10.51 -15.74
C MET A 148 2.02 9.59 -15.56
N VAL A 149 2.21 8.27 -15.61
CA VAL A 149 1.11 7.31 -15.43
C VAL A 149 0.94 6.98 -13.94
N PRO A 150 -0.24 7.19 -13.36
CA PRO A 150 -0.46 6.88 -11.96
C PRO A 150 -0.34 5.37 -11.70
N GLN A 151 0.27 5.01 -10.57
CA GLN A 151 0.43 3.64 -10.08
C GLN A 151 -0.83 3.06 -9.42
N ARG A 152 -1.86 3.89 -9.27
CA ARG A 152 -3.09 3.56 -8.56
C ARG A 152 -4.29 4.02 -9.39
N ARG A 153 -5.35 3.22 -9.41
CA ARG A 153 -6.61 3.55 -10.08
C ARG A 153 -7.78 3.33 -9.15
N LEU A 154 -8.65 4.32 -9.04
CA LEU A 154 -9.91 4.21 -8.33
C LEU A 154 -10.77 3.14 -9.01
N ILE A 155 -11.39 2.27 -8.22
CA ILE A 155 -12.44 1.36 -8.70
C ILE A 155 -13.80 2.02 -8.40
N PHE A 156 -14.03 2.34 -7.14
CA PHE A 156 -15.14 3.16 -6.66
C PHE A 156 -14.85 3.72 -5.26
N ALA A 157 -15.62 4.71 -4.84
CA ALA A 157 -15.71 5.10 -3.43
C ALA A 157 -17.19 5.10 -2.99
N GLY A 158 -17.43 4.67 -1.76
CA GLY A 158 -18.74 4.75 -1.10
C GLY A 158 -18.73 5.88 -0.08
N ILE A 159 -19.62 6.84 -0.23
CA ILE A 159 -19.75 8.00 0.67
C ILE A 159 -21.04 7.89 1.45
N SER A 160 -20.94 7.96 2.77
CA SER A 160 -22.05 8.10 3.71
C SER A 160 -21.80 9.34 4.58
N PRO A 161 -22.78 9.80 5.39
CA PRO A 161 -22.56 10.94 6.29
C PRO A 161 -21.39 10.75 7.26
N ASP A 162 -21.21 9.53 7.78
CA ASP A 162 -20.25 9.24 8.84
C ASP A 162 -18.96 8.55 8.34
N TYR A 163 -19.01 7.94 7.15
CA TYR A 163 -17.90 7.16 6.60
C TYR A 163 -17.69 7.40 5.11
N CYS A 164 -16.43 7.39 4.71
CA CYS A 164 -16.01 7.28 3.31
C CYS A 164 -15.13 6.04 3.13
N VAL A 165 -15.52 5.16 2.24
CA VAL A 165 -14.73 3.99 1.85
C VAL A 165 -14.18 4.20 0.46
N VAL A 166 -12.86 4.10 0.30
CA VAL A 166 -12.19 4.23 -0.99
C VAL A 166 -11.61 2.87 -1.37
N VAL A 167 -12.03 2.35 -2.51
CA VAL A 167 -11.52 1.09 -3.08
C VAL A 167 -10.74 1.42 -4.34
N TYR A 168 -9.45 1.10 -4.34
CA TYR A 168 -8.57 1.34 -5.47
C TYR A 168 -7.68 0.14 -5.74
N GLU A 169 -7.35 -0.06 -7.01
CA GLU A 169 -6.35 -1.03 -7.39
C GLU A 169 -4.97 -0.39 -7.42
N ARG A 170 -3.98 -1.20 -7.03
CA ARG A 170 -2.57 -0.87 -7.19
C ARG A 170 -1.91 -2.04 -7.92
N TYR A 171 -1.04 -1.72 -8.86
CA TYR A 171 -0.15 -2.73 -9.42
C TYR A 171 0.93 -3.07 -8.38
N ALA A 172 1.04 -4.35 -8.00
CA ALA A 172 2.03 -4.80 -7.03
C ALA A 172 3.17 -5.51 -7.76
N TYR A 173 4.37 -4.93 -7.70
CA TYR A 173 5.58 -5.57 -8.23
C TYR A 173 5.77 -6.97 -7.61
N GLY A 174 6.01 -7.97 -8.46
CA GLY A 174 6.21 -9.36 -8.05
C GLY A 174 4.93 -10.17 -7.84
N VAL A 175 3.74 -9.56 -7.88
CA VAL A 175 2.46 -10.28 -7.92
C VAL A 175 1.92 -10.22 -9.34
N LYS A 176 1.61 -11.37 -9.94
CA LYS A 176 0.90 -11.42 -11.23
C LYS A 176 -0.53 -10.90 -11.04
N GLY A 177 -0.73 -9.59 -11.15
CA GLY A 177 -2.05 -8.96 -11.13
C GLY A 177 -2.13 -7.69 -10.30
N THR A 178 -3.33 -7.13 -10.27
CA THR A 178 -3.68 -6.00 -9.42
C THR A 178 -4.20 -6.49 -8.07
N VAL A 179 -3.96 -5.69 -7.03
CA VAL A 179 -4.53 -5.92 -5.70
C VAL A 179 -5.48 -4.79 -5.36
N ASN A 180 -6.63 -5.16 -4.79
CA ASN A 180 -7.65 -4.20 -4.39
C ASN A 180 -7.35 -3.75 -2.96
N ASN A 181 -7.01 -2.47 -2.83
CA ASN A 181 -6.76 -1.82 -1.56
C ASN A 181 -8.03 -1.10 -1.12
N ILE A 182 -8.33 -1.22 0.17
CA ILE A 182 -9.52 -0.66 0.80
C ILE A 182 -9.06 0.25 1.92
N LEU A 183 -9.47 1.51 1.88
CA LEU A 183 -9.25 2.48 2.95
C LEU A 183 -10.59 2.98 3.46
N VAL A 184 -10.72 3.08 4.78
CA VAL A 184 -11.94 3.49 5.46
C VAL A 184 -11.64 4.70 6.31
N TYR A 185 -12.36 5.77 6.03
CA TYR A 185 -12.28 7.04 6.75
C TYR A 185 -13.57 7.28 7.50
N SER A 186 -13.49 7.76 8.75
CA SER A 186 -14.61 8.40 9.41
C SER A 186 -14.64 9.88 9.05
N LEU A 187 -15.85 10.41 8.86
CA LEU A 187 -16.13 11.79 8.54
C LEU A 187 -16.78 12.44 9.76
N ALA A 188 -16.17 13.49 10.29
CA ALA A 188 -16.74 14.30 11.36
C ALA A 188 -16.43 15.78 11.10
N ALA A 189 -17.46 16.61 10.94
CA ALA A 189 -17.31 18.06 10.73
C ALA A 189 -16.29 18.43 9.63
N ASN A 190 -16.37 17.79 8.46
CA ASN A 190 -15.43 17.92 7.34
C ASN A 190 -13.98 17.51 7.63
N VAL A 191 -13.73 16.82 8.74
CA VAL A 191 -12.44 16.19 9.03
C VAL A 191 -12.55 14.70 8.72
N ALA A 192 -11.68 14.22 7.85
CA ALA A 192 -11.51 12.79 7.60
C ALA A 192 -10.46 12.20 8.55
N ARG A 193 -10.74 11.05 9.15
CA ARG A 193 -9.77 10.29 9.96
C ARG A 193 -9.70 8.86 9.46
N LEU A 194 -8.49 8.36 9.24
CA LEU A 194 -8.31 6.96 8.83
C LEU A 194 -8.67 6.03 9.99
N VAL A 195 -9.73 5.25 9.81
CA VAL A 195 -10.17 4.23 10.79
C VAL A 195 -9.41 2.93 10.58
N GLY A 196 -9.16 2.59 9.32
CA GLY A 196 -8.37 1.42 8.97
C GLY A 196 -8.36 1.13 7.48
N GLY A 197 -7.64 0.07 7.14
CA GLY A 197 -7.55 -0.40 5.78
C GLY A 197 -7.22 -1.87 5.67
N GLY A 198 -7.22 -2.35 4.44
CA GLY A 198 -6.88 -3.72 4.13
C GLY A 198 -6.73 -3.94 2.63
N LEU A 199 -6.38 -5.17 2.28
CA LEU A 199 -6.28 -5.63 0.91
C LEU A 199 -7.15 -6.86 0.71
N THR A 200 -7.69 -7.00 -0.49
CA THR A 200 -8.36 -8.21 -0.96
C THR A 200 -7.82 -8.61 -2.33
N ARG A 201 -7.78 -9.93 -2.57
CA ARG A 201 -7.45 -10.50 -3.88
C ARG A 201 -8.69 -10.79 -4.70
N SER A 202 -9.87 -10.77 -4.06
CA SER A 202 -11.14 -10.90 -4.75
C SER A 202 -11.39 -9.62 -5.54
N ASN A 203 -11.95 -9.75 -6.75
CA ASN A 203 -12.44 -8.59 -7.49
C ASN A 203 -13.59 -7.96 -6.71
N VAL A 204 -13.48 -6.65 -6.46
CA VAL A 204 -14.45 -5.87 -5.72
C VAL A 204 -14.77 -4.64 -6.56
N ASP A 205 -15.68 -4.83 -7.50
CA ASP A 205 -16.04 -3.81 -8.51
C ASP A 205 -17.22 -2.94 -8.09
N ASP A 206 -17.93 -3.37 -7.04
CA ASP A 206 -19.09 -2.72 -6.47
C ASP A 206 -19.16 -2.86 -4.94
N LEU A 207 -20.07 -2.10 -4.34
CA LEU A 207 -20.29 -2.08 -2.89
C LEU A 207 -20.85 -3.40 -2.34
N ALA A 208 -21.66 -4.13 -3.12
CA ALA A 208 -22.28 -5.37 -2.67
C ALA A 208 -21.23 -6.49 -2.53
N GLN A 209 -20.30 -6.55 -3.47
CA GLN A 209 -19.12 -7.42 -3.43
C GLN A 209 -18.22 -7.05 -2.25
N LEU A 210 -18.00 -5.75 -2.00
CA LEU A 210 -17.23 -5.29 -0.84
C LEU A 210 -17.87 -5.75 0.47
N LYS A 211 -19.19 -5.55 0.64
CA LYS A 211 -19.93 -6.01 1.81
C LYS A 211 -19.85 -7.53 1.98
N THR A 212 -19.89 -8.26 0.88
CA THR A 212 -19.74 -9.72 0.89
C THR A 212 -18.34 -10.14 1.34
N ALA A 213 -17.29 -9.49 0.81
CA ALA A 213 -15.90 -9.74 1.20
C ALA A 213 -15.64 -9.38 2.68
N LEU A 214 -16.24 -8.30 3.17
CA LEU A 214 -16.24 -7.91 4.59
C LEU A 214 -16.86 -9.00 5.47
N LYS A 215 -18.07 -9.48 5.13
CA LYS A 215 -18.77 -10.54 5.87
C LYS A 215 -17.99 -11.86 5.91
N LYS A 216 -17.32 -12.21 4.81
CA LYS A 216 -16.48 -13.41 4.72
C LYS A 216 -15.13 -13.27 5.41
N GLY A 217 -14.74 -12.06 5.81
CA GLY A 217 -13.41 -11.81 6.40
C GLY A 217 -12.25 -11.95 5.41
N GLU A 218 -12.50 -11.74 4.11
CA GLU A 218 -11.47 -11.88 3.06
C GLU A 218 -10.46 -10.72 3.05
N ILE A 219 -10.78 -9.62 3.74
CA ILE A 219 -9.91 -8.45 3.84
C ILE A 219 -8.75 -8.74 4.80
N ARG A 220 -7.55 -8.76 4.26
CA ARG A 220 -6.30 -8.92 5.00
C ARG A 220 -5.77 -7.56 5.43
N PRO A 221 -5.05 -7.48 6.57
CA PRO A 221 -4.34 -6.26 6.95
C PRO A 221 -3.33 -5.87 5.87
N LEU A 222 -3.12 -4.56 5.68
CA LEU A 222 -2.06 -4.06 4.81
C LEU A 222 -0.71 -4.42 5.44
N ALA A 223 0.07 -5.27 4.78
CA ALA A 223 1.41 -5.60 5.25
C ALA A 223 2.31 -4.34 5.19
N ARG A 224 3.29 -4.24 6.12
CA ARG A 224 4.29 -3.16 6.08
C ARG A 224 4.94 -3.11 4.69
N GLY A 225 4.94 -1.93 4.07
CA GLY A 225 5.49 -1.71 2.72
C GLY A 225 4.47 -1.77 1.57
N TYR A 226 3.21 -2.18 1.81
CA TYR A 226 2.15 -2.10 0.80
C TYR A 226 1.57 -0.70 0.61
N LEU A 227 1.94 0.22 1.49
CA LEU A 227 1.75 1.66 1.28
C LEU A 227 3.14 2.25 1.01
N PRO A 228 3.33 2.90 -0.15
CA PRO A 228 4.56 3.61 -0.47
C PRO A 228 4.69 4.89 0.38
#